data_AF-A0A314UJ38-F1
#
_entry.id   AF-A0A314UJ38-F1
#
_cell.length_a   1.000
_cell.length_b   1.000
_cell.length_c   1.000
_cell.angle_alpha   90.00
_cell.angle_beta   90.00
_cell.angle_gamma   90.00
#
_symmetry.space_group_name_H-M   'P 1'
#
loop_
_entity.id
_entity.type
_entity.pdbx_description
1 polymer ?
#
loop_
_entity_poly.entity_id
_entity_poly.type
_entity_poly.pdbx_seq_one_letter_code
_entity_poly.pdbx_strand_id
1 'polypeptide(L)'
;MGHALEPGRVTFHDKMVVRKAIQDAKIPFTYVCGAGFAGYLAGSLLHMGTLVPPKEKVLIYGDGNAKVSIVDEDDIAAYTIKTIDDLRTLNKTLYLRPPENELSQKQLVVKLILR
;
A
#
# COMPACT_ATOMS: atom_id res chain seq x y z
N MET A 1 6.77 -11.61 -3.90
CA MET A 1 5.29 -11.77 -4.01
C MET A 1 4.87 -13.22 -4.31
N GLY A 2 5.70 -14.23 -4.01
CA GLY A 2 5.44 -15.63 -4.39
C GLY A 2 4.33 -16.33 -3.61
N HIS A 3 3.87 -15.75 -2.50
CA HIS A 3 2.82 -16.30 -1.63
C HIS A 3 1.43 -15.66 -1.86
N ALA A 4 1.28 -14.82 -2.90
CA ALA A 4 -0.02 -14.24 -3.22
C ALA A 4 -0.99 -15.32 -3.75
N LEU A 5 -2.27 -15.21 -3.35
CA LEU A 5 -3.34 -16.09 -3.81
C LEU A 5 -3.99 -15.55 -5.08
N GLU A 6 -4.59 -16.43 -5.87
CA GLU A 6 -5.42 -16.04 -7.02
C GLU A 6 -6.75 -15.41 -6.55
N PRO A 7 -7.30 -14.40 -7.28
CA PRO A 7 -6.76 -13.80 -8.50
C PRO A 7 -5.72 -12.70 -8.26
N GLY A 8 -5.46 -12.31 -7.00
CA GLY A 8 -4.57 -11.20 -6.66
C GLY A 8 -3.13 -11.38 -7.16
N ARG A 9 -2.65 -12.62 -7.28
CA ARG A 9 -1.33 -12.98 -7.80
C ARG A 9 -1.10 -12.49 -9.24
N VAL A 10 -2.12 -12.47 -10.09
CA VAL A 10 -1.99 -12.04 -11.50
C VAL A 10 -1.42 -10.63 -11.58
N THR A 11 -1.99 -9.68 -10.85
CA THR A 11 -1.55 -8.28 -10.87
C THR A 11 -0.10 -8.10 -10.42
N PHE A 12 0.35 -8.96 -9.50
CA PHE A 12 1.72 -8.99 -9.03
C PHE A 12 2.66 -9.56 -10.09
N HIS A 13 2.25 -10.61 -10.80
CA HIS A 13 3.01 -11.19 -11.90
C HIS A 13 3.23 -10.16 -13.02
N ASP A 14 2.17 -9.51 -13.48
CA ASP A 14 2.22 -8.54 -14.58
C ASP A 14 3.18 -7.37 -14.26
N LYS A 15 3.13 -6.86 -13.03
CA LYS A 15 4.09 -5.84 -12.57
C LYS A 15 5.53 -6.34 -12.62
N MET A 16 5.78 -7.60 -12.28
CA MET A 16 7.14 -8.16 -12.32
C MET A 16 7.66 -8.32 -13.75
N VAL A 17 6.79 -8.62 -14.73
CA VAL A 17 7.16 -8.65 -16.16
C VAL A 17 7.70 -7.29 -16.59
N VAL A 18 6.99 -6.21 -16.26
CA VAL A 18 7.42 -4.83 -16.59
C VAL A 18 8.73 -4.49 -15.88
N ARG A 19 8.86 -4.80 -14.58
CA ARG A 19 10.10 -4.53 -13.83
C ARG A 19 11.31 -5.23 -14.42
N LYS A 20 11.14 -6.47 -14.88
CA LYS A 20 12.20 -7.23 -15.55
C LYS A 20 12.57 -6.57 -16.87
N ALA A 21 11.61 -6.17 -17.69
CA ALA A 21 11.87 -5.50 -18.96
C ALA A 21 12.64 -4.17 -18.78
N ILE A 22 12.29 -3.36 -17.78
CA ILE A 22 13.00 -2.12 -17.42
C ILE A 22 14.47 -2.41 -17.07
N GLN A 23 14.70 -3.44 -16.25
CA GLN A 23 16.04 -3.84 -15.81
C GLN A 23 16.88 -4.41 -16.96
N ASP A 24 16.33 -5.29 -17.78
CA ASP A 24 17.00 -5.89 -18.94
C ASP A 24 17.38 -4.81 -19.97
N ALA A 25 16.53 -3.80 -20.16
CA ALA A 25 16.77 -2.65 -21.02
C ALA A 25 17.72 -1.59 -20.41
N LYS A 26 18.17 -1.79 -19.16
CA LYS A 26 19.04 -0.85 -18.41
C LYS A 26 18.46 0.57 -18.30
N ILE A 27 17.14 0.69 -18.22
CA ILE A 27 16.46 1.96 -18.03
C ILE A 27 16.57 2.35 -16.55
N PRO A 28 17.04 3.58 -16.22
CA PRO A 28 17.03 4.08 -14.85
C PRO A 28 15.63 4.04 -14.23
N PHE A 29 15.50 3.53 -13.00
CA PHE A 29 14.19 3.36 -12.38
C PHE A 29 14.17 3.66 -10.88
N THR A 30 12.98 3.99 -10.38
CA THR A 30 12.62 3.93 -8.96
C THR A 30 11.28 3.23 -8.86
N TYR A 31 11.20 2.14 -8.09
CA TYR A 31 9.92 1.50 -7.78
C TYR A 31 9.37 2.01 -6.45
N VAL A 32 8.32 2.83 -6.48
CA VAL A 32 7.64 3.28 -5.25
C VAL A 32 6.60 2.22 -4.85
N CYS A 33 6.73 1.71 -3.62
CA CYS A 33 5.95 0.57 -3.10
C CYS A 33 5.47 0.84 -1.68
N GLY A 34 4.53 0.01 -1.22
CA GLY A 34 4.30 -0.22 0.21
C GLY A 34 3.26 0.67 0.89
N ALA A 35 2.65 1.63 0.20
CA ALA A 35 1.54 2.41 0.74
C ALA A 35 0.20 1.94 0.17
N GLY A 36 -0.73 1.61 1.06
CA GLY A 36 -2.15 1.58 0.72
C GLY A 36 -2.73 3.00 0.80
N PHE A 37 -3.55 3.36 -0.18
CA PHE A 37 -4.19 4.68 -0.24
C PHE A 37 -5.18 4.87 0.91
N ALA A 38 -5.02 5.95 1.68
CA ALA A 38 -5.85 6.22 2.85
C ALA A 38 -7.32 6.37 2.50
N GLY A 39 -7.65 7.06 1.40
CA GLY A 39 -9.03 7.20 0.93
C GLY A 39 -9.73 5.87 0.66
N TYR A 40 -9.00 4.88 0.15
CA TYR A 40 -9.54 3.55 -0.14
C TYR A 40 -9.56 2.63 1.09
N LEU A 41 -8.45 2.56 1.83
CA LEU A 41 -8.28 1.59 2.90
C LEU A 41 -8.76 2.12 4.25
N ALA A 42 -8.35 3.33 4.64
CA ALA A 42 -8.79 3.90 5.91
C ALA A 42 -10.25 4.37 5.85
N GLY A 43 -10.66 4.97 4.74
CA GLY A 43 -12.04 5.41 4.51
C GLY A 43 -13.06 4.29 4.70
N SER A 44 -12.71 3.04 4.38
CA SER A 44 -13.59 1.88 4.49
C SER A 44 -13.32 0.98 5.72
N LEU A 45 -12.35 1.31 6.57
CA LEU A 45 -11.83 0.41 7.63
C LEU A 45 -11.31 -0.93 7.09
N LEU A 46 -10.71 -0.89 5.89
CA LEU A 46 -10.31 -2.01 5.05
C LEU A 46 -11.48 -2.90 4.62
N HIS A 47 -12.73 -2.47 4.80
CA HIS A 47 -13.90 -3.26 4.44
C HIS A 47 -14.12 -3.25 2.93
N MET A 48 -14.25 -4.43 2.35
CA MET A 48 -14.53 -4.58 0.92
C MET A 48 -15.96 -4.14 0.58
N GLY A 49 -16.13 -3.47 -0.57
CA GLY A 49 -17.45 -3.12 -1.11
C GLY A 49 -18.01 -1.76 -0.67
N THR A 50 -17.27 -1.00 0.14
CA THR A 50 -17.63 0.37 0.55
C THR A 50 -16.39 1.26 0.53
N LEU A 51 -16.57 2.56 0.33
CA LEU A 51 -15.53 3.58 0.48
C LEU A 51 -15.69 4.40 1.78
N VAL A 52 -16.80 4.21 2.49
CA VAL A 52 -17.10 4.88 3.75
C VAL A 52 -17.14 3.88 4.90
N PRO A 53 -16.89 4.31 6.15
CA PRO A 53 -16.84 3.38 7.28
C PRO A 53 -18.21 2.72 7.48
N PRO A 54 -18.28 1.39 7.56
CA PRO A 54 -19.53 0.70 7.88
C PRO A 54 -20.00 1.10 9.28
N LYS A 55 -21.29 1.42 9.42
CA LYS A 55 -21.87 1.98 10.66
C LYS A 55 -22.34 0.94 11.67
N GLU A 56 -22.68 -0.26 11.20
CA GLU A 56 -23.31 -1.29 12.05
C GLU A 56 -22.34 -2.41 12.41
N LYS A 57 -21.64 -2.97 11.42
CA LYS A 57 -20.75 -4.12 11.58
C LYS A 57 -19.51 -3.98 10.72
N VAL A 58 -18.36 -4.35 11.28
CA VAL A 58 -17.09 -4.44 10.57
C VAL A 58 -16.70 -5.92 10.46
N LEU A 59 -16.43 -6.39 9.25
CA LEU A 59 -15.82 -7.70 9.05
C LEU A 59 -14.31 -7.60 9.26
N ILE A 60 -13.78 -8.39 10.20
CA ILE A 60 -12.33 -8.50 10.42
C ILE A 60 -11.78 -9.64 9.56
N TYR A 61 -10.75 -9.35 8.77
CA TYR A 61 -10.10 -10.34 7.90
C TYR A 61 -9.01 -11.10 8.65
N GLY A 62 -9.11 -12.44 8.64
CA GLY A 62 -8.20 -13.30 9.41
C GLY A 62 -8.32 -13.01 10.90
N ASP A 63 -7.19 -12.76 11.56
CA ASP A 63 -7.15 -12.36 12.96
C ASP A 63 -7.13 -10.83 13.17
N GLY A 64 -7.08 -10.04 12.09
CA GLY A 64 -7.04 -8.58 12.10
C GLY A 64 -5.75 -7.96 12.67
N ASN A 65 -4.68 -8.74 12.86
CA ASN A 65 -3.41 -8.28 13.43
C ASN A 65 -2.35 -7.95 12.37
N ALA A 66 -2.53 -8.42 11.14
CA ALA A 66 -1.66 -8.08 10.03
C ALA A 66 -1.61 -6.55 9.84
N LYS A 67 -0.40 -6.00 9.81
CA LYS A 67 -0.18 -4.57 9.63
C LYS A 67 -0.06 -4.21 8.16
N VAL A 68 -0.59 -3.05 7.82
CA VAL A 68 -0.43 -2.41 6.52
C VAL A 68 0.01 -0.96 6.74
N SER A 69 0.81 -0.42 5.84
CA SER A 69 1.09 1.02 5.84
C SER A 69 0.01 1.73 5.03
N ILE A 70 -0.70 2.66 5.68
CA ILE A 70 -1.77 3.43 5.08
C ILE A 70 -1.33 4.89 5.01
N VAL A 71 -1.15 5.42 3.81
CA VAL A 71 -0.58 6.76 3.60
C VAL A 71 -1.56 7.60 2.80
N ASP A 72 -1.63 8.88 3.14
CA ASP A 72 -2.40 9.86 2.39
C ASP A 72 -1.89 9.96 0.95
N GLU A 73 -2.80 10.07 -0.01
CA GLU A 73 -2.49 10.10 -1.43
C GLU A 73 -1.61 11.30 -1.82
N ASP A 74 -1.77 12.46 -1.16
CA ASP A 74 -0.95 13.64 -1.42
C ASP A 74 0.49 13.43 -0.92
N ASP A 75 0.66 12.75 0.22
CA ASP A 75 1.98 12.36 0.72
C ASP A 75 2.66 11.36 -0.20
N ILE A 76 1.92 10.36 -0.72
CA ILE A 76 2.47 9.40 -1.69
C ILE A 76 2.96 10.13 -2.94
N ALA A 77 2.18 11.09 -3.45
CA ALA A 77 2.58 11.91 -4.59
C ALA A 77 3.83 12.73 -4.26
N ALA A 78 3.84 13.43 -3.14
CA ALA A 78 4.97 14.26 -2.71
C ALA A 78 6.26 13.44 -2.56
N TYR A 79 6.21 12.27 -1.92
CA TYR A 79 7.38 11.40 -1.78
C TYR A 79 7.81 10.78 -3.11
N THR A 80 6.87 10.50 -4.03
CA THR A 80 7.20 10.03 -5.37
C THR A 80 7.99 11.08 -6.14
N ILE A 81 7.54 12.34 -6.13
CA ILE A 81 8.26 13.46 -6.77
C ILE A 81 9.66 13.64 -6.17
N LYS A 82 9.80 13.51 -4.83
CA LYS A 82 11.11 13.57 -4.16
C LYS A 82 12.10 12.50 -4.62
N THR A 83 11.65 11.41 -5.27
CA THR A 83 12.55 10.37 -5.78
C THR A 83 13.21 10.70 -7.12
N ILE A 84 12.70 11.68 -7.88
CA ILE A 84 13.10 11.91 -9.27
C ILE A 84 14.61 12.21 -9.39
N ASP A 85 15.10 13.14 -8.57
CA ASP A 85 16.49 13.60 -8.59
C ASP A 85 17.32 13.08 -7.39
N ASP A 86 16.75 12.19 -6.57
CA ASP A 86 17.46 11.62 -5.42
C ASP A 86 18.26 10.38 -5.83
N LEU A 87 19.58 10.53 -5.95
CA LEU A 87 20.52 9.48 -6.30
C LEU A 87 20.47 8.26 -5.36
N ARG A 88 19.97 8.41 -4.12
CA ARG A 88 19.79 7.28 -3.19
C ARG A 88 18.70 6.32 -3.64
N THR A 89 17.82 6.77 -4.53
CA THR A 89 16.69 5.99 -5.03
C THR A 89 16.91 5.43 -6.44
N LEU A 90 17.97 5.87 -7.13
CA LEU A 90 18.33 5.40 -8.46
C LEU A 90 18.53 3.87 -8.48
N ASN A 91 17.75 3.20 -9.34
CA ASN A 91 17.71 1.75 -9.49
C ASN A 91 17.33 1.01 -8.19
N LYS A 92 16.50 1.63 -7.35
CA LYS A 92 16.04 1.06 -6.08
C LYS A 92 14.52 0.93 -6.02
N THR A 93 14.07 0.22 -4.99
CA THR A 93 12.68 0.20 -4.56
C THR A 93 12.55 1.04 -3.29
N LEU A 94 11.73 2.07 -3.33
CA LEU A 94 11.37 2.87 -2.15
C LEU A 94 10.12 2.25 -1.51
N TYR A 95 10.17 1.99 -0.21
CA TYR A 95 9.01 1.56 0.57
C TYR A 95 8.51 2.71 1.43
N LEU A 96 7.28 3.16 1.19
CA LEU A 96 6.62 4.16 2.02
C LEU A 96 6.01 3.46 3.24
N ARG A 97 6.75 3.47 4.35
CA ARG A 97 6.34 2.85 5.62
C ARG A 97 6.56 3.80 6.82
N PRO A 98 5.83 4.93 6.89
CA PRO A 98 5.88 5.80 8.06
C PRO A 98 5.45 5.01 9.31
N PRO A 99 6.25 4.99 10.40
CA PRO A 99 5.99 4.17 11.58
C PRO A 99 4.61 4.39 12.22
N GLU A 100 4.13 5.64 12.20
CA GLU A 100 2.82 6.02 12.79
C GLU A 100 1.61 5.51 11.97
N ASN A 101 1.85 5.12 10.73
CA ASN A 101 0.85 4.70 9.75
C ASN A 101 0.84 3.19 9.53
N GLU A 102 1.69 2.44 10.26
CA GLU A 102 1.70 0.98 10.24
C GLU A 102 0.66 0.42 11.20
N LEU A 103 -0.57 0.28 10.69
CA LEU A 103 -1.74 -0.08 11.47
C LEU A 103 -2.27 -1.45 11.07
N SER A 104 -2.77 -2.20 12.05
CA SER A 104 -3.63 -3.35 11.78
C SER A 104 -5.09 -2.91 11.62
N GLN A 105 -5.91 -3.76 11.00
CA GLN A 105 -7.35 -3.48 10.85
C GLN A 105 -8.01 -3.22 12.22
N LYS A 106 -7.66 -3.99 13.25
CA LYS A 106 -8.17 -3.78 14.62
C LYS A 106 -7.79 -2.42 15.19
N GLN A 107 -6.52 -2.02 15.02
CA GLN A 107 -6.06 -0.71 15.49
C GLN A 107 -6.80 0.42 14.78
N LEU A 108 -7.08 0.27 13.49
CA LEU A 108 -7.81 1.26 12.71
C LEU A 108 -9.27 1.39 13.14
N VAL A 109 -9.96 0.26 13.36
CA VAL A 109 -11.34 0.24 13.88
C VAL A 109 -11.44 0.93 15.23
N VAL A 110 -10.53 0.61 16.17
CA VAL A 110 -10.47 1.25 17.49
C VAL A 110 -10.23 2.76 17.36
N LYS A 111 -9.33 3.18 16.47
CA LYS A 111 -8.96 4.58 16.30
C LYS A 111 -10.06 5.45 15.68
N LEU A 112 -10.89 4.87 14.81
CA LEU A 112 -11.90 5.61 14.01
C LEU A 112 -13.35 5.44 14.48
N ILE A 113 -13.70 4.35 15.18
CA ILE A 113 -15.05 4.13 15.70
C ILE A 113 -15.20 4.53 17.17
N LEU A 114 -14.13 4.42 17.99
CA LEU A 114 -14.19 4.72 19.43
C LEU A 114 -13.76 6.17 19.79
N ARG A 115 -13.79 7.08 18.82
CA ARG A 115 -13.67 8.53 19.03
C ARG A 115 -15.02 9.19 18.84
#